data_AF-A0A9D2I155-F1
#
_entry.id   AF-A0A9D2I155-F1
#
_cell.length_a   1.000
_cell.length_b   1.000
_cell.length_c   1.000
_cell.angle_alpha   90.00
_cell.angle_beta   90.00
_cell.angle_gamma   90.00
#
_symmetry.space_group_name_H-M   'P 1'
#
loop_
_entity.id
_entity.type
_entity.pdbx_description
1 polymer ?
#
loop_
_entity_poly.entity_id
_entity_poly.type
_entity_poly.pdbx_seq_one_letter_code
_entity_poly.pdbx_strand_id
1 'polypeptide(L)'
;NALENRIGKENVVNATGLYIDPAYGARVTNNANEIAHYEYGSSLASDAVLDAMNQLNVGKSETEIGQLLTKEGQYQTVVTIAAFGQRFLNANLYPLDKPLKLSDKVALTVAYRGGLSSRSGYAVETNEQMESIDPAYLEEVVKPYFAAYHYWLTTIRIGQKGGDFFKQFNDFYPQSNYGWELCPGHLTANEEWLSSPFYPGSKATVQSGMIFQVDFIPSQAGHNGVSAESTVAIADEELRHNIQEDYPELWERIQERRNYLKTELNIQLSEELLPLASTLAYYRPFFLNKDLALTIQ
;
A
#
# COMPACT_ATOMS: atom_id res chain seq x y z
N ASN A 1 -29.60 -22.91 5.64
CA ASN A 1 -29.05 -23.13 7.00
C ASN A 1 -29.19 -24.58 7.46
N ALA A 2 -28.34 -25.48 6.92
CA ALA A 2 -28.35 -26.89 7.34
C ALA A 2 -27.77 -27.09 8.76
N LEU A 3 -26.80 -26.25 9.16
CA LEU A 3 -26.20 -26.26 10.50
C LEU A 3 -27.22 -25.84 11.57
N GLU A 4 -27.86 -24.67 11.43
CA GLU A 4 -28.85 -24.18 12.40
C GLU A 4 -30.00 -25.19 12.60
N ASN A 5 -30.45 -25.86 11.53
CA ASN A 5 -31.51 -26.87 11.64
C ASN A 5 -31.11 -28.12 12.43
N ARG A 6 -29.80 -28.42 12.52
CA ARG A 6 -29.30 -29.62 13.20
C ARG A 6 -28.95 -29.38 14.66
N ILE A 7 -28.46 -28.18 14.99
CA ILE A 7 -27.95 -27.87 16.33
C ILE A 7 -28.72 -26.74 17.03
N GLY A 8 -29.68 -26.11 16.38
CA GLY A 8 -30.36 -24.91 16.90
C GLY A 8 -29.59 -23.63 16.56
N LYS A 9 -30.31 -22.58 16.20
CA LYS A 9 -29.72 -21.28 15.82
C LYS A 9 -28.96 -20.63 16.97
N GLU A 10 -29.43 -20.85 18.20
CA GLU A 10 -28.81 -20.39 19.45
C GLU A 10 -27.42 -20.96 19.69
N ASN A 11 -27.08 -22.09 19.05
CA ASN A 11 -25.77 -22.73 19.15
C ASN A 11 -24.82 -22.35 17.99
N VAL A 12 -25.23 -21.39 17.15
CA VAL A 12 -24.42 -20.85 16.06
C VAL A 12 -24.14 -19.38 16.32
N VAL A 13 -22.85 -19.02 16.34
CA VAL A 13 -22.39 -17.64 16.51
C VAL A 13 -21.39 -17.28 15.41
N ASN A 14 -21.32 -15.99 15.07
CA ASN A 14 -20.26 -15.50 14.20
C ASN A 14 -18.93 -15.52 14.97
N ALA A 15 -17.97 -16.31 14.48
CA ALA A 15 -16.65 -16.47 15.07
C ALA A 15 -15.51 -15.94 14.17
N THR A 16 -15.82 -15.11 13.16
CA THR A 16 -14.83 -14.53 12.24
C THR A 16 -13.70 -13.81 12.99
N GLY A 17 -14.04 -13.12 14.08
CA GLY A 17 -13.07 -12.39 14.91
C GLY A 17 -11.96 -13.28 15.50
N LEU A 18 -12.19 -14.58 15.71
CA LEU A 18 -11.14 -15.50 16.18
C LEU A 18 -9.93 -15.54 15.24
N TYR A 19 -10.13 -15.25 13.95
CA TYR A 19 -9.07 -15.28 12.95
C TYR A 19 -8.55 -13.89 12.61
N ILE A 20 -9.42 -12.89 12.53
CA ILE A 20 -9.08 -11.60 11.90
C ILE A 20 -9.39 -10.36 12.74
N ASP A 21 -9.89 -10.51 13.97
CA ASP A 21 -10.10 -9.32 14.81
C ASP A 21 -8.75 -8.62 15.03
N PRO A 22 -8.62 -7.32 14.73
CA PRO A 22 -7.33 -6.62 14.80
C PRO A 22 -6.76 -6.54 16.23
N ALA A 23 -7.54 -6.82 17.27
CA ALA A 23 -7.06 -6.87 18.64
C ALA A 23 -6.52 -8.25 19.05
N TYR A 24 -7.15 -9.35 18.61
CA TYR A 24 -6.87 -10.69 19.15
C TYR A 24 -6.93 -11.85 18.14
N GLY A 25 -7.20 -11.56 16.86
CA GLY A 25 -7.35 -12.57 15.82
C GLY A 25 -6.07 -13.37 15.61
N ALA A 26 -6.18 -14.68 15.47
CA ALA A 26 -5.01 -15.57 15.38
C ALA A 26 -4.07 -15.31 14.19
N ARG A 27 -4.50 -14.53 13.19
CA ARG A 27 -3.72 -14.25 11.96
C ARG A 27 -3.22 -12.81 11.88
N VAL A 28 -3.40 -11.99 12.93
CA VAL A 28 -3.09 -10.54 12.87
C VAL A 28 -1.65 -10.21 13.25
N THR A 29 -0.94 -11.15 13.86
CA THR A 29 0.47 -11.05 14.23
C THR A 29 1.26 -12.20 13.64
N ASN A 30 2.49 -11.92 13.21
CA ASN A 30 3.36 -12.83 12.50
C ASN A 30 4.70 -12.93 13.23
N ASN A 31 5.27 -14.13 13.30
CA ASN A 31 6.63 -14.34 13.79
C ASN A 31 7.68 -14.03 12.69
N ALA A 32 8.97 -14.21 13.01
CA ALA A 32 10.07 -13.94 12.08
C ALA A 32 9.98 -14.75 10.77
N ASN A 33 9.60 -16.03 10.86
CA ASN A 33 9.43 -16.90 9.68
C ASN A 33 8.29 -16.42 8.78
N GLU A 34 7.16 -16.07 9.38
CA GLU A 34 5.99 -15.58 8.64
C GLU A 34 6.28 -14.23 7.98
N ILE A 35 6.96 -13.31 8.67
CA ILE A 35 7.41 -12.04 8.07
C ILE A 35 8.35 -12.29 6.91
N ALA A 36 9.31 -13.21 7.03
CA ALA A 36 10.19 -13.58 5.93
C ALA A 36 9.44 -14.18 4.73
N HIS A 37 8.41 -14.98 4.98
CA HIS A 37 7.55 -15.50 3.94
C HIS A 37 6.76 -14.39 3.23
N TYR A 38 6.18 -13.46 3.98
CA TYR A 38 5.36 -12.39 3.42
C TYR A 38 6.19 -11.27 2.76
N GLU A 39 7.43 -11.05 3.21
CA GLU A 39 8.33 -10.08 2.58
C GLU A 39 8.64 -10.42 1.12
N TYR A 40 8.69 -11.72 0.75
CA TYR A 40 8.88 -12.12 -0.64
C TYR A 40 7.76 -11.58 -1.54
N GLY A 41 6.49 -11.78 -1.19
CA GLY A 41 5.38 -11.30 -2.01
C GLY A 41 5.23 -9.77 -2.03
N SER A 42 5.48 -9.12 -0.88
CA SER A 42 5.56 -7.66 -0.80
C SER A 42 6.67 -7.09 -1.71
N SER A 43 7.86 -7.68 -1.67
CA SER A 43 9.00 -7.28 -2.53
C SER A 43 8.70 -7.53 -4.00
N LEU A 44 8.12 -8.69 -4.33
CA LEU A 44 7.75 -9.04 -5.69
C LEU A 44 6.73 -8.04 -6.27
N ALA A 45 5.73 -7.65 -5.47
CA ALA A 45 4.75 -6.63 -5.88
C ALA A 45 5.41 -5.27 -6.10
N SER A 46 6.26 -4.85 -5.17
CA SER A 46 7.05 -3.62 -5.26
C SER A 46 7.90 -3.57 -6.54
N ASP A 47 8.68 -4.61 -6.79
CA ASP A 47 9.61 -4.66 -7.92
C ASP A 47 8.85 -4.79 -9.25
N ALA A 48 7.72 -5.49 -9.27
CA ALA A 48 6.84 -5.57 -10.44
C ALA A 48 6.28 -4.19 -10.83
N VAL A 49 5.80 -3.42 -9.85
CA VAL A 49 5.32 -2.06 -10.12
C VAL A 49 6.46 -1.16 -10.58
N LEU A 50 7.64 -1.21 -9.95
CA LEU A 50 8.78 -0.39 -10.34
C LEU A 50 9.22 -0.69 -11.78
N ASP A 51 9.32 -1.97 -12.15
CA ASP A 51 9.65 -2.38 -13.52
C ASP A 51 8.59 -1.92 -14.52
N ALA A 52 7.31 -2.12 -14.20
CA ALA A 52 6.20 -1.66 -15.02
C ALA A 52 6.24 -0.15 -15.24
N MET A 53 6.43 0.63 -14.16
CA MET A 53 6.58 2.07 -14.25
C MET A 53 7.79 2.46 -15.12
N ASN A 54 8.91 1.75 -15.02
CA ASN A 54 10.13 2.05 -15.79
C ASN A 54 10.00 1.73 -17.28
N GLN A 55 9.04 0.87 -17.66
CA GLN A 55 8.75 0.51 -19.04
C GLN A 55 7.64 1.37 -19.70
N LEU A 56 6.97 2.23 -18.93
CA LEU A 56 5.99 3.17 -19.48
C LEU A 56 6.62 4.09 -20.53
N ASN A 57 6.03 4.09 -21.72
CA ASN A 57 6.33 4.97 -22.84
C ASN A 57 5.08 5.12 -23.71
N VAL A 58 4.93 6.26 -24.39
CA VAL A 58 3.82 6.47 -25.33
C VAL A 58 3.79 5.35 -26.38
N GLY A 59 2.60 4.78 -26.60
CA GLY A 59 2.36 3.69 -27.53
C GLY A 59 2.38 2.29 -26.92
N LYS A 60 2.96 2.08 -25.73
CA LYS A 60 2.89 0.80 -25.02
C LYS A 60 1.46 0.49 -24.58
N SER A 61 0.99 -0.73 -24.78
CA SER A 61 -0.37 -1.11 -24.39
C SER A 61 -0.49 -1.46 -22.91
N GLU A 62 -1.70 -1.36 -22.36
CA GLU A 62 -1.98 -1.81 -20.98
C GLU A 62 -1.60 -3.29 -20.80
N THR A 63 -1.85 -4.15 -21.80
CA THR A 63 -1.42 -5.56 -21.76
C THR A 63 0.09 -5.75 -21.72
N GLU A 64 0.87 -4.97 -22.47
CA GLU A 64 2.33 -5.04 -22.43
C GLU A 64 2.87 -4.66 -21.05
N ILE A 65 2.31 -3.60 -20.44
CA ILE A 65 2.73 -3.15 -19.10
C ILE A 65 2.19 -4.08 -18.02
N GLY A 66 0.95 -4.56 -18.15
CA GLY A 66 0.31 -5.49 -17.23
C GLY A 66 1.00 -6.86 -17.17
N GLN A 67 1.68 -7.28 -18.24
CA GLN A 67 2.50 -8.49 -18.22
C GLN A 67 3.66 -8.40 -17.22
N LEU A 68 4.26 -7.22 -17.06
CA LEU A 68 5.35 -6.99 -16.10
C LEU A 68 4.89 -7.08 -14.64
N LEU A 69 3.59 -6.88 -14.42
CA LEU A 69 2.92 -7.06 -13.12
C LEU A 69 2.59 -8.52 -12.82
N THR A 70 2.93 -9.48 -13.69
CA THR A 70 2.70 -10.91 -13.48
C THR A 70 4.03 -11.64 -13.42
N LYS A 71 4.65 -11.68 -12.24
CA LYS A 71 5.99 -12.24 -12.03
C LYS A 71 5.98 -13.65 -11.43
N GLU A 72 7.05 -14.39 -11.79
CA GLU A 72 7.47 -15.65 -11.14
C GLU A 72 6.42 -16.76 -11.04
N GLY A 73 5.35 -16.69 -11.84
CA GLY A 73 4.24 -17.64 -11.78
C GLY A 73 3.43 -17.57 -10.48
N GLN A 74 3.61 -16.53 -9.67
CA GLN A 74 2.86 -16.33 -8.43
C GLN A 74 1.42 -15.90 -8.74
N TYR A 75 0.46 -16.49 -8.03
CA TYR A 75 -0.93 -16.07 -8.12
C TYR A 75 -1.13 -14.72 -7.45
N GLN A 76 -1.74 -13.77 -8.16
CA GLN A 76 -2.13 -12.50 -7.56
C GLN A 76 -3.29 -12.67 -6.57
N THR A 77 -3.30 -11.85 -5.53
CA THR A 77 -4.37 -11.81 -4.51
C THR A 77 -5.44 -10.76 -4.82
N VAL A 78 -5.22 -9.92 -5.83
CA VAL A 78 -6.17 -8.96 -6.40
C VAL A 78 -6.20 -9.08 -7.92
N VAL A 79 -7.20 -8.48 -8.57
CA VAL A 79 -7.14 -8.28 -10.03
C VAL A 79 -6.08 -7.23 -10.33
N THR A 80 -5.03 -7.62 -11.05
CA THR A 80 -3.97 -6.72 -11.49
C THR A 80 -4.53 -5.54 -12.28
N ILE A 81 -4.08 -4.33 -11.95
CA ILE A 81 -4.47 -3.11 -12.64
C ILE A 81 -3.28 -2.63 -13.45
N ALA A 82 -3.45 -2.56 -14.77
CA ALA A 82 -2.66 -1.70 -15.65
C ALA A 82 -3.67 -0.94 -16.51
N ALA A 83 -3.88 0.33 -16.20
CA ALA A 83 -4.95 1.10 -16.81
C ALA A 83 -4.49 2.51 -17.19
N PHE A 84 -4.82 2.92 -18.41
CA PHE A 84 -4.53 4.24 -18.95
C PHE A 84 -5.86 5.00 -19.15
N GLY A 85 -5.96 6.23 -18.68
CA GLY A 85 -7.19 7.03 -18.70
C GLY A 85 -8.28 6.48 -17.78
N GLN A 86 -9.54 6.49 -18.25
CA GLN A 86 -10.69 6.06 -17.45
C GLN A 86 -10.69 4.53 -17.20
N ARG A 87 -10.82 4.14 -15.93
CA ARG A 87 -10.94 2.75 -15.47
C ARG A 87 -12.39 2.24 -15.58
N PHE A 88 -12.57 0.92 -15.54
CA PHE A 88 -13.88 0.23 -15.54
C PHE A 88 -14.79 0.54 -16.74
N LEU A 89 -14.20 0.94 -17.88
CA LEU A 89 -14.94 1.13 -19.12
C LEU A 89 -15.64 -0.18 -19.51
N ASN A 90 -16.96 -0.11 -19.73
CA ASN A 90 -17.79 -1.27 -20.06
C ASN A 90 -17.69 -2.43 -19.05
N ALA A 91 -17.50 -2.11 -17.77
CA ALA A 91 -17.34 -3.09 -16.69
C ALA A 91 -16.13 -4.03 -16.86
N ASN A 92 -15.14 -3.66 -17.68
CA ASN A 92 -13.92 -4.42 -17.83
C ASN A 92 -12.93 -4.13 -16.70
N LEU A 93 -12.34 -5.19 -16.15
CA LEU A 93 -11.39 -5.14 -15.05
C LEU A 93 -9.94 -5.37 -15.48
N TYR A 94 -9.73 -5.86 -16.70
CA TYR A 94 -8.44 -6.38 -17.16
C TYR A 94 -7.71 -5.40 -18.08
N PRO A 95 -6.36 -5.43 -18.13
CA PRO A 95 -5.60 -4.68 -19.11
C PRO A 95 -6.05 -4.97 -20.55
N LEU A 96 -6.13 -3.95 -21.40
CA LEU A 96 -6.52 -4.05 -22.80
C LEU A 96 -5.36 -3.76 -23.76
N ASP A 97 -5.59 -3.93 -25.06
CA ASP A 97 -4.65 -3.46 -26.10
C ASP A 97 -4.73 -1.92 -26.30
N LYS A 98 -4.97 -1.19 -25.21
CA LYS A 98 -5.10 0.27 -25.22
C LYS A 98 -3.71 0.90 -25.08
N PRO A 99 -3.23 1.67 -26.07
CA PRO A 99 -1.91 2.29 -26.02
C PRO A 99 -1.90 3.50 -25.08
N LEU A 100 -0.81 3.64 -24.32
CA LEU A 100 -0.54 4.81 -23.50
C LEU A 100 -0.38 6.06 -24.37
N LYS A 101 -1.06 7.14 -24.00
CA LYS A 101 -0.90 8.45 -24.64
C LYS A 101 -0.29 9.44 -23.65
N LEU A 102 0.36 10.46 -24.18
CA LEU A 102 0.73 11.63 -23.38
C LEU A 102 -0.54 12.18 -22.70
N SER A 103 -0.39 12.61 -21.45
CA SER A 103 -1.47 13.14 -20.61
C SER A 103 -2.47 12.12 -20.07
N ASP A 104 -2.34 10.82 -20.39
CA ASP A 104 -3.21 9.81 -19.79
C ASP A 104 -2.98 9.72 -18.28
N LYS A 105 -4.08 9.53 -17.54
CA LYS A 105 -4.03 9.01 -16.17
C LYS A 105 -3.44 7.61 -16.21
N VAL A 106 -2.59 7.24 -15.26
CA VAL A 106 -2.03 5.88 -15.20
C VAL A 106 -2.23 5.31 -13.82
N ALA A 107 -2.74 4.09 -13.75
CA ALA A 107 -2.82 3.30 -12.51
C ALA A 107 -2.19 1.93 -12.73
N LEU A 108 -1.25 1.57 -11.86
CA LEU A 108 -0.58 0.28 -11.81
C LEU A 108 -0.75 -0.32 -10.42
N THR A 109 -1.27 -1.55 -10.33
CA THR A 109 -1.44 -2.26 -9.06
C THR A 109 -1.24 -3.74 -9.24
N VAL A 110 -0.50 -4.36 -8.33
CA VAL A 110 -0.42 -5.81 -8.17
C VAL A 110 -0.30 -6.17 -6.69
N ALA A 111 -0.87 -7.30 -6.31
CA ALA A 111 -0.68 -7.87 -4.99
C ALA A 111 -0.37 -9.36 -5.08
N TYR A 112 0.51 -9.81 -4.19
CA TYR A 112 0.81 -11.21 -3.94
C TYR A 112 0.53 -11.52 -2.47
N ARG A 113 0.72 -12.77 -2.05
CA ARG A 113 0.65 -13.11 -0.62
C ARG A 113 1.76 -12.37 0.12
N GLY A 114 1.39 -11.51 1.04
CA GLY A 114 2.29 -10.71 1.85
C GLY A 114 2.26 -9.22 1.56
N GLY A 115 1.66 -8.77 0.45
CA GLY A 115 1.53 -7.34 0.21
C GLY A 115 1.07 -6.92 -1.18
N LEU A 116 0.68 -5.66 -1.27
CA LEU A 116 0.30 -4.97 -2.49
C LEU A 116 1.26 -3.81 -2.76
N SER A 117 1.48 -3.50 -4.04
CA SER A 117 2.05 -2.21 -4.45
C SER A 117 1.13 -1.56 -5.48
N SER A 118 0.85 -0.27 -5.31
CA SER A 118 0.06 0.53 -6.24
C SER A 118 0.65 1.91 -6.50
N ARG A 119 0.62 2.35 -7.76
CA ARG A 119 1.05 3.68 -8.18
C ARG A 119 0.03 4.29 -9.12
N SER A 120 -0.45 5.49 -8.79
CA SER A 120 -1.34 6.29 -9.64
C SER A 120 -0.75 7.68 -9.91
N GLY A 121 -0.82 8.13 -11.16
CA GLY A 121 -0.26 9.40 -11.60
C GLY A 121 -0.64 9.72 -13.04
N TYR A 122 0.22 10.47 -13.73
CA TYR A 122 -0.01 10.90 -15.10
C TYR A 122 1.17 10.56 -16.02
N ALA A 123 0.88 10.22 -17.26
CA ALA A 123 1.86 10.06 -18.33
C ALA A 123 2.29 11.43 -18.87
N VAL A 124 3.07 12.15 -18.07
CA VAL A 124 3.67 13.44 -18.39
C VAL A 124 5.15 13.44 -18.01
N GLU A 125 5.89 14.37 -18.59
CA GLU A 125 7.33 14.56 -18.36
C GLU A 125 7.62 15.79 -17.48
N THR A 126 6.76 16.81 -17.52
CA THR A 126 7.02 18.10 -16.87
C THR A 126 5.83 18.63 -16.08
N ASN A 127 6.09 19.59 -15.19
CA ASN A 127 5.05 20.23 -14.41
C ASN A 127 4.10 21.06 -15.28
N GLU A 128 4.59 21.71 -16.34
CA GLU A 128 3.77 22.51 -17.23
C GLU A 128 2.72 21.66 -17.95
N GLN A 129 3.09 20.42 -18.34
CA GLN A 129 2.15 19.46 -18.88
C GLN A 129 1.11 19.10 -17.82
N MET A 130 1.53 18.80 -16.59
CA MET A 130 0.62 18.48 -15.49
C MET A 130 -0.39 19.61 -15.24
N GLU A 131 0.08 20.84 -15.05
CA GLU A 131 -0.76 22.00 -14.78
C GLU A 131 -1.75 22.31 -15.92
N SER A 132 -1.44 21.91 -17.16
CA SER A 132 -2.38 22.06 -18.28
C SER A 132 -3.52 21.03 -18.28
N ILE A 133 -3.35 19.88 -17.63
CA ILE A 133 -4.28 18.74 -17.63
C ILE A 133 -5.13 18.75 -16.36
N ASP A 134 -4.48 18.94 -15.22
CA ASP A 134 -5.06 18.87 -13.89
C ASP A 134 -4.41 19.97 -13.02
N PRO A 135 -4.87 21.23 -13.17
CA PRO A 135 -4.29 22.37 -12.49
C PRO A 135 -4.23 22.15 -10.98
N ALA A 136 -3.11 22.52 -10.36
CA ALA A 136 -2.86 22.36 -8.92
C ALA A 136 -2.87 20.90 -8.39
N TYR A 137 -2.90 19.87 -9.24
CA TYR A 137 -2.84 18.46 -8.83
C TYR A 137 -1.67 18.16 -7.87
N LEU A 138 -0.49 18.77 -8.13
CA LEU A 138 0.65 18.59 -7.26
C LEU A 138 0.43 19.18 -5.85
N GLU A 139 -0.11 20.39 -5.77
CA GLU A 139 -0.27 21.15 -4.52
C GLU A 139 -1.47 20.66 -3.69
N GLU A 140 -2.58 20.32 -4.35
CA GLU A 140 -3.85 20.01 -3.68
C GLU A 140 -4.02 18.50 -3.41
N VAL A 141 -3.35 17.63 -4.20
CA VAL A 141 -3.49 16.17 -4.08
C VAL A 141 -2.19 15.50 -3.68
N VAL A 142 -1.14 15.65 -4.50
CA VAL A 142 0.07 14.84 -4.38
C VAL A 142 0.88 15.19 -3.14
N LYS A 143 1.20 16.47 -2.92
CA LYS A 143 1.99 16.89 -1.75
C LYS A 143 1.28 16.63 -0.43
N PRO A 144 -0.04 16.94 -0.27
CA PRO A 144 -0.76 16.59 0.95
C PRO A 144 -0.82 15.09 1.20
N TYR A 145 -1.05 14.27 0.16
CA TYR A 145 -1.01 12.82 0.27
C TYR A 145 0.37 12.32 0.71
N PHE A 146 1.45 12.85 0.13
CA PHE A 146 2.81 12.44 0.51
C PHE A 146 3.18 12.88 1.93
N ALA A 147 2.71 14.05 2.37
CA ALA A 147 2.83 14.48 3.75
C ALA A 147 2.06 13.55 4.72
N ALA A 148 0.87 13.08 4.33
CA ALA A 148 0.11 12.08 5.09
C ALA A 148 0.81 10.71 5.13
N TYR A 149 1.48 10.32 4.04
CA TYR A 149 2.32 9.12 3.99
C TYR A 149 3.50 9.21 4.95
N HIS A 150 4.22 10.32 4.92
CA HIS A 150 5.29 10.57 5.89
C HIS A 150 4.77 10.58 7.33
N TYR A 151 3.62 11.24 7.57
CA TYR A 151 2.97 11.25 8.87
C TYR A 151 2.64 9.83 9.34
N TRP A 152 2.05 8.98 8.48
CA TRP A 152 1.74 7.59 8.80
C TRP A 152 2.99 6.82 9.26
N LEU A 153 4.07 6.90 8.46
CA LEU A 153 5.33 6.18 8.71
C LEU A 153 6.07 6.62 9.97
N THR A 154 5.95 7.90 10.32
CA THR A 154 6.66 8.48 11.48
C THR A 154 5.81 8.49 12.75
N THR A 155 4.52 8.22 12.64
CA THR A 155 3.58 8.28 13.76
C THR A 155 3.19 6.91 14.27
N ILE A 156 3.11 5.86 13.45
CA ILE A 156 2.71 4.53 13.94
C ILE A 156 3.71 3.96 14.96
N ARG A 157 3.22 3.36 16.06
CA ARG A 157 4.04 2.76 17.13
C ARG A 157 3.31 1.64 17.85
N ILE A 158 4.05 0.66 18.37
CA ILE A 158 3.51 -0.42 19.20
C ILE A 158 2.75 0.15 20.41
N GLY A 159 1.64 -0.48 20.77
CA GLY A 159 0.78 -0.08 21.88
C GLY A 159 -0.18 1.07 21.59
N GLN A 160 -0.06 1.74 20.44
CA GLN A 160 -1.01 2.78 20.05
C GLN A 160 -2.40 2.17 19.78
N LYS A 161 -3.46 2.77 20.34
CA LYS A 161 -4.84 2.41 20.00
C LYS A 161 -5.19 2.87 18.60
N GLY A 162 -5.79 1.97 17.81
CA GLY A 162 -6.14 2.26 16.42
C GLY A 162 -7.19 3.37 16.28
N GLY A 163 -8.11 3.51 17.23
CA GLY A 163 -9.06 4.63 17.25
C GLY A 163 -8.39 5.99 17.50
N ASP A 164 -7.32 6.00 18.31
CA ASP A 164 -6.55 7.21 18.57
C ASP A 164 -5.68 7.57 17.35
N PHE A 165 -5.10 6.57 16.68
CA PHE A 165 -4.42 6.76 15.39
C PHE A 165 -5.36 7.33 14.33
N PHE A 166 -6.54 6.73 14.16
CA PHE A 166 -7.55 7.21 13.21
C PHE A 166 -7.90 8.68 13.47
N LYS A 167 -8.16 9.05 14.73
CA LYS A 167 -8.46 10.43 15.09
C LYS A 167 -7.30 11.37 14.73
N GLN A 168 -6.09 11.02 15.14
CA GLN A 168 -4.88 11.81 14.86
C GLN A 168 -4.63 11.97 13.36
N PHE A 169 -4.79 10.89 12.60
CA PHE A 169 -4.65 10.91 11.14
C PHE A 169 -5.71 11.78 10.49
N ASN A 170 -6.98 11.67 10.92
CA ASN A 170 -8.06 12.53 10.42
C ASN A 170 -7.92 14.00 10.87
N ASP A 171 -7.29 14.29 12.00
CA ASP A 171 -6.99 15.67 12.39
C ASP A 171 -5.88 16.26 11.49
N PHE A 172 -4.90 15.44 11.08
CA PHE A 172 -3.78 15.85 10.22
C PHE A 172 -4.15 15.90 8.73
N TYR A 173 -4.85 14.88 8.24
CA TYR A 173 -5.29 14.68 6.86
C TYR A 173 -6.80 14.42 6.82
N PRO A 174 -7.65 15.47 6.95
CA PRO A 174 -9.08 15.28 7.20
C PRO A 174 -9.84 14.60 6.08
N GLN A 175 -10.65 13.60 6.45
CA GLN A 175 -11.55 12.89 5.55
C GLN A 175 -12.49 13.85 4.82
N SER A 176 -12.99 14.87 5.52
CA SER A 176 -13.88 15.89 4.97
C SER A 176 -13.26 16.72 3.85
N ASN A 177 -11.93 16.82 3.82
CA ASN A 177 -11.20 17.65 2.86
C ASN A 177 -10.68 16.80 1.70
N TYR A 178 -10.12 15.62 2.00
CA TYR A 178 -9.42 14.79 1.02
C TYR A 178 -10.23 13.59 0.52
N GLY A 179 -11.39 13.29 1.13
CA GLY A 179 -12.37 12.33 0.63
C GLY A 179 -11.93 10.87 0.63
N TRP A 180 -10.93 10.48 1.41
CA TRP A 180 -10.59 9.06 1.59
C TRP A 180 -11.77 8.33 2.28
N GLU A 181 -12.14 7.14 1.84
CA GLU A 181 -13.36 6.46 2.33
C GLU A 181 -13.09 5.27 3.27
N LEU A 182 -11.90 4.66 3.14
CA LEU A 182 -11.52 3.46 3.89
C LEU A 182 -10.72 3.78 5.15
N CYS A 183 -10.32 2.73 5.88
CA CYS A 183 -9.42 2.86 7.02
C CYS A 183 -8.03 3.34 6.52
N PRO A 184 -7.32 4.22 7.24
CA PRO A 184 -6.00 4.70 6.84
C PRO A 184 -4.91 3.65 7.12
N GLY A 185 -4.96 2.59 6.32
CA GLY A 185 -4.15 1.39 6.41
C GLY A 185 -4.96 0.20 6.95
N HIS A 186 -4.48 -0.98 6.63
CA HIS A 186 -5.05 -2.25 7.06
C HIS A 186 -3.96 -3.30 7.19
N LEU A 187 -4.26 -4.36 7.92
CA LEU A 187 -3.43 -5.55 7.98
C LEU A 187 -3.52 -6.32 6.67
N THR A 188 -2.41 -6.96 6.31
CA THR A 188 -2.29 -7.85 5.16
C THR A 188 -1.56 -9.13 5.55
N ALA A 189 -1.82 -10.21 4.81
CA ALA A 189 -1.18 -11.52 5.01
C ALA A 189 -1.32 -12.34 3.72
N ASN A 190 -2.00 -13.49 3.76
CA ASN A 190 -2.34 -14.25 2.55
C ASN A 190 -3.34 -13.51 1.66
N GLU A 191 -4.24 -12.75 2.27
CA GLU A 191 -5.14 -11.83 1.58
C GLU A 191 -4.56 -10.42 1.58
N GLU A 192 -4.89 -9.64 0.54
CA GLU A 192 -4.49 -8.24 0.45
C GLU A 192 -5.11 -7.44 1.60
N TRP A 193 -6.42 -7.55 1.83
CA TRP A 193 -7.13 -6.91 2.95
C TRP A 193 -7.59 -7.91 4.03
N LEU A 194 -6.88 -7.97 5.17
CA LEU A 194 -7.23 -8.86 6.29
C LEU A 194 -8.26 -8.23 7.25
N SER A 195 -7.87 -7.13 7.90
CA SER A 195 -8.70 -6.32 8.80
C SER A 195 -7.96 -5.02 9.12
N SER A 196 -8.61 -4.03 9.74
CA SER A 196 -7.92 -2.80 10.14
C SER A 196 -8.19 -2.45 11.60
N PRO A 197 -7.16 -2.10 12.38
CA PRO A 197 -7.35 -1.47 13.69
C PRO A 197 -7.78 0.00 13.58
N PHE A 198 -7.66 0.65 12.41
CA PHE A 198 -7.78 2.11 12.27
C PHE A 198 -9.20 2.54 11.86
N TYR A 199 -10.10 2.59 12.82
CA TYR A 199 -11.47 3.09 12.61
C TYR A 199 -11.99 3.85 13.86
N PRO A 200 -13.02 4.70 13.72
CA PRO A 200 -13.58 5.46 14.84
C PRO A 200 -13.95 4.57 16.02
N GLY A 201 -13.40 4.87 17.20
CA GLY A 201 -13.70 4.16 18.44
C GLY A 201 -13.03 2.79 18.61
N SER A 202 -12.21 2.33 17.65
CA SER A 202 -11.45 1.09 17.75
C SER A 202 -10.64 1.00 19.05
N LYS A 203 -10.70 -0.19 19.68
CA LYS A 203 -9.95 -0.51 20.90
C LYS A 203 -8.73 -1.40 20.63
N ALA A 204 -8.57 -1.88 19.39
CA ALA A 204 -7.40 -2.64 19.00
C ALA A 204 -6.15 -1.77 19.14
N THR A 205 -5.03 -2.39 19.50
CA THR A 205 -3.72 -1.75 19.59
C THR A 205 -2.81 -2.25 18.49
N VAL A 206 -1.90 -1.40 18.02
CA VAL A 206 -0.79 -1.82 17.17
C VAL A 206 0.12 -2.75 17.97
N GLN A 207 0.47 -3.90 17.39
CA GLN A 207 1.21 -4.98 18.04
C GLN A 207 2.45 -5.36 17.22
N SER A 208 3.48 -5.87 17.90
CA SER A 208 4.59 -6.57 17.25
C SER A 208 4.04 -7.74 16.42
N GLY A 209 4.61 -7.96 15.23
CA GLY A 209 4.19 -8.97 14.27
C GLY A 209 3.08 -8.52 13.29
N MET A 210 2.47 -7.35 13.47
CA MET A 210 1.48 -6.85 12.51
C MET A 210 2.15 -6.45 11.19
N ILE A 211 1.60 -6.92 10.07
CA ILE A 211 2.01 -6.50 8.73
C ILE A 211 0.90 -5.59 8.18
N PHE A 212 1.26 -4.36 7.82
CA PHE A 212 0.35 -3.35 7.31
C PHE A 212 0.60 -3.04 5.85
N GLN A 213 -0.49 -2.79 5.14
CA GLN A 213 -0.48 -2.01 3.92
C GLN A 213 -0.68 -0.53 4.29
N VAL A 214 0.19 0.34 3.80
CA VAL A 214 0.03 1.79 3.90
C VAL A 214 -0.92 2.24 2.78
N ASP A 215 -2.19 2.43 3.10
CA ASP A 215 -3.27 2.73 2.14
C ASP A 215 -4.26 3.75 2.71
N PHE A 216 -4.41 4.88 2.02
CA PHE A 216 -5.42 5.92 2.30
C PHE A 216 -5.64 6.76 1.03
N ILE A 217 -6.16 6.14 -0.03
CA ILE A 217 -6.37 6.82 -1.30
C ILE A 217 -7.38 7.98 -1.13
N PRO A 218 -7.01 9.24 -1.43
CA PRO A 218 -7.94 10.36 -1.42
C PRO A 218 -8.84 10.36 -2.66
N SER A 219 -10.00 10.99 -2.54
CA SER A 219 -10.96 11.18 -3.62
C SER A 219 -11.39 12.64 -3.64
N GLN A 220 -10.84 13.41 -4.57
CA GLN A 220 -11.10 14.84 -4.71
C GLN A 220 -11.72 15.11 -6.08
N ALA A 221 -12.90 15.74 -6.08
CA ALA A 221 -13.61 16.06 -7.32
C ALA A 221 -12.75 17.00 -8.18
N GLY A 222 -12.64 16.69 -9.48
CA GLY A 222 -11.86 17.48 -10.44
C GLY A 222 -10.43 16.97 -10.65
N HIS A 223 -9.85 16.24 -9.69
CA HIS A 223 -8.50 15.70 -9.80
C HIS A 223 -8.48 14.20 -10.16
N ASN A 224 -7.34 13.71 -10.65
CA ASN A 224 -7.06 12.27 -10.63
C ASN A 224 -6.75 11.78 -9.21
N GLY A 225 -6.93 10.48 -8.98
CA GLY A 225 -6.49 9.85 -7.74
C GLY A 225 -4.97 9.71 -7.68
N VAL A 226 -4.43 9.77 -6.46
CA VAL A 226 -3.03 9.45 -6.14
C VAL A 226 -2.97 8.16 -5.33
N SER A 227 -1.96 7.33 -5.60
CA SER A 227 -1.65 6.16 -4.77
C SER A 227 -0.15 5.90 -4.80
N ALA A 228 0.39 5.52 -3.65
CA ALA A 228 1.76 5.07 -3.44
C ALA A 228 1.83 3.94 -2.41
N GLU A 229 0.91 3.00 -2.49
CA GLU A 229 0.73 1.95 -1.49
C GLU A 229 1.95 1.02 -1.40
N SER A 230 2.33 0.62 -0.19
CA SER A 230 3.42 -0.33 0.07
C SER A 230 3.28 -1.00 1.44
N THR A 231 3.94 -2.13 1.62
CA THR A 231 3.83 -2.96 2.83
C THR A 231 4.96 -2.71 3.83
N VAL A 232 4.62 -2.75 5.11
CA VAL A 232 5.52 -2.64 6.25
C VAL A 232 5.17 -3.67 7.33
N ALA A 233 6.13 -4.05 8.17
CA ALA A 233 5.89 -4.81 9.40
C ALA A 233 6.18 -3.99 10.64
N ILE A 234 5.50 -4.31 11.73
CA ILE A 234 5.78 -3.80 13.07
C ILE A 234 6.50 -4.90 13.85
N ALA A 235 7.64 -4.57 14.45
CA ALA A 235 8.43 -5.53 15.22
C ALA A 235 9.04 -4.85 16.45
N ASP A 236 8.79 -5.38 17.64
CA ASP A 236 9.52 -5.02 18.85
C ASP A 236 10.97 -5.51 18.81
N GLU A 237 11.74 -5.19 19.86
CA GLU A 237 13.16 -5.54 19.95
C GLU A 237 13.41 -7.05 19.80
N GLU A 238 12.60 -7.89 20.46
CA GLU A 238 12.72 -9.35 20.39
C GLU A 238 12.47 -9.86 18.97
N LEU A 239 11.39 -9.42 18.31
CA LEU A 239 11.11 -9.85 16.94
C LEU A 239 12.16 -9.36 15.94
N ARG A 240 12.69 -8.14 16.11
CA ARG A 240 13.81 -7.63 15.29
C ARG A 240 15.05 -8.49 15.47
N HIS A 241 15.37 -8.87 16.70
CA HIS A 241 16.50 -9.76 16.98
C HIS A 241 16.32 -11.14 16.33
N ASN A 242 15.14 -11.75 16.48
CA ASN A 242 14.82 -13.04 15.86
C ASN A 242 14.93 -12.97 14.32
N ILE A 243 14.44 -11.88 13.69
CA ILE A 243 14.60 -11.67 12.24
C ILE A 243 16.08 -11.56 11.87
N GLN A 244 16.88 -10.82 12.64
CA GLN A 244 18.30 -10.64 12.36
C GLN A 244 19.09 -11.95 12.49
N GLU A 245 18.77 -12.79 13.47
CA GLU A 245 19.46 -14.07 13.69
C GLU A 245 19.02 -15.15 12.69
N ASP A 246 17.71 -15.35 12.53
CA ASP A 246 17.17 -16.45 11.73
C ASP A 246 17.11 -16.13 10.23
N TYR A 247 16.99 -14.85 9.86
CA TYR A 247 16.82 -14.37 8.48
C TYR A 247 17.76 -13.18 8.16
N PRO A 248 19.08 -13.36 8.22
CA PRO A 248 20.05 -12.26 8.05
C PRO A 248 19.93 -11.55 6.69
N GLU A 249 19.60 -12.27 5.60
CA GLU A 249 19.38 -11.66 4.28
C GLU A 249 18.14 -10.76 4.23
N LEU A 250 17.06 -11.14 4.94
CA LEU A 250 15.88 -10.29 5.09
C LEU A 250 16.25 -9.03 5.88
N TRP A 251 17.00 -9.21 6.97
CA TRP A 251 17.46 -8.09 7.79
C TRP A 251 18.31 -7.11 6.98
N GLU A 252 19.24 -7.60 6.16
CA GLU A 252 20.05 -6.77 5.26
C GLU A 252 19.19 -5.94 4.32
N ARG A 253 18.22 -6.55 3.63
CA ARG A 253 17.27 -5.83 2.75
C ARG A 253 16.47 -4.76 3.52
N ILE A 254 16.02 -5.08 4.74
CA ILE A 254 15.33 -4.12 5.60
C ILE A 254 16.24 -2.92 5.91
N GLN A 255 17.50 -3.15 6.26
CA GLN A 255 18.45 -2.07 6.56
C GLN A 255 18.77 -1.22 5.32
N GLU A 256 18.94 -1.83 4.15
CA GLU A 256 19.15 -1.11 2.89
C GLU A 256 17.97 -0.19 2.56
N ARG A 257 16.74 -0.71 2.66
CA ARG A 257 15.51 0.07 2.46
C ARG A 257 15.40 1.22 3.46
N ARG A 258 15.71 0.98 4.75
CA ARG A 258 15.74 2.03 5.79
C ARG A 258 16.77 3.10 5.47
N ASN A 259 17.95 2.70 4.99
CA ASN A 259 18.99 3.64 4.60
C ASN A 259 18.53 4.51 3.41
N TYR A 260 17.97 3.90 2.37
CA TYR A 260 17.42 4.63 1.22
C TYR A 260 16.35 5.67 1.64
N LEU A 261 15.38 5.26 2.46
CA LEU A 261 14.35 6.17 2.97
C LEU A 261 14.95 7.36 3.70
N LYS A 262 15.98 7.12 4.51
CA LYS A 262 16.65 8.17 5.29
C LYS A 262 17.48 9.09 4.40
N THR A 263 18.31 8.55 3.50
CA THR A 263 19.30 9.33 2.75
C THR A 263 18.73 10.01 1.52
N GLU A 264 17.79 9.35 0.83
CA GLU A 264 17.24 9.82 -0.43
C GLU A 264 15.89 10.53 -0.25
N LEU A 265 15.04 10.03 0.64
CA LEU A 265 13.68 10.57 0.83
C LEU A 265 13.54 11.47 2.07
N ASN A 266 14.57 11.55 2.92
CA ASN A 266 14.55 12.22 4.22
C ASN A 266 13.46 11.71 5.19
N ILE A 267 13.16 10.41 5.13
CA ILE A 267 12.16 9.75 5.97
C ILE A 267 12.88 8.89 7.01
N GLN A 268 12.87 9.33 8.27
CA GLN A 268 13.43 8.57 9.38
C GLN A 268 12.36 7.68 10.02
N LEU A 269 12.45 6.37 9.79
CA LEU A 269 11.56 5.40 10.43
C LEU A 269 11.96 5.16 11.90
N SER A 270 10.96 4.88 12.74
CA SER A 270 11.19 4.27 14.06
C SER A 270 11.87 2.90 13.90
N GLU A 271 12.53 2.40 14.96
CA GLU A 271 13.13 1.06 14.89
C GLU A 271 12.07 -0.03 14.70
N GLU A 272 10.87 0.18 15.23
CA GLU A 272 9.77 -0.80 15.21
C GLU A 272 9.16 -1.01 13.82
N LEU A 273 9.35 -0.07 12.89
CA LEU A 273 8.73 -0.12 11.57
C LEU A 273 9.71 -0.65 10.52
N LEU A 274 9.44 -1.86 10.00
CA LEU A 274 10.30 -2.56 9.06
C LEU A 274 9.75 -2.44 7.62
N PRO A 275 10.46 -1.81 6.68
CA PRO A 275 10.06 -1.78 5.27
C PRO A 275 10.17 -3.16 4.63
N LEU A 276 9.04 -3.68 4.11
CA LEU A 276 9.00 -4.96 3.37
C LEU A 276 8.96 -4.78 1.85
N ALA A 277 8.93 -3.55 1.37
CA ALA A 277 8.85 -3.20 -0.04
C ALA A 277 9.94 -2.18 -0.39
N SER A 278 10.67 -2.43 -1.48
CA SER A 278 11.74 -1.54 -1.96
C SER A 278 11.21 -0.18 -2.42
N THR A 279 9.94 -0.11 -2.81
CA THR A 279 9.26 1.12 -3.25
C THR A 279 8.55 1.85 -2.11
N LEU A 280 8.70 1.47 -0.83
CA LEU A 280 8.05 2.17 0.28
C LEU A 280 8.32 3.68 0.20
N ALA A 281 7.26 4.49 0.20
CA ALA A 281 7.31 5.95 0.02
C ALA A 281 8.01 6.47 -1.26
N TYR A 282 8.45 5.61 -2.17
CA TYR A 282 8.90 6.05 -3.49
C TYR A 282 7.69 6.40 -4.36
N TYR A 283 7.54 7.67 -4.70
CA TYR A 283 6.45 8.15 -5.56
C TYR A 283 6.95 9.17 -6.58
N ARG A 284 6.65 8.90 -7.86
CA ARG A 284 6.84 9.84 -8.97
C ARG A 284 5.48 10.15 -9.61
N PRO A 285 4.92 11.37 -9.50
CA PRO A 285 3.62 11.68 -10.11
C PRO A 285 3.68 11.74 -11.65
N PHE A 286 4.87 12.01 -12.20
CA PHE A 286 5.13 12.13 -13.64
C PHE A 286 5.73 10.82 -14.14
N PHE A 287 4.91 9.95 -14.71
CA PHE A 287 5.31 8.59 -15.01
C PHE A 287 6.27 8.46 -16.20
N LEU A 288 6.35 9.49 -17.07
CA LEU A 288 7.33 9.53 -18.16
C LEU A 288 8.64 10.23 -17.75
N ASN A 289 8.68 10.91 -16.60
CA ASN A 289 9.91 11.46 -16.04
C ASN A 289 10.50 10.50 -15.00
N LYS A 290 11.67 9.91 -15.32
CA LYS A 290 12.33 8.92 -14.45
C LYS A 290 13.33 9.55 -13.49
N ASP A 291 13.59 10.85 -13.63
CA ASP A 291 14.62 11.56 -12.88
C ASP A 291 14.04 12.33 -11.67
N LEU A 292 12.71 12.32 -11.51
CA LEU A 292 12.02 13.02 -10.43
C LEU A 292 11.21 12.06 -9.56
N ALA A 293 11.33 12.22 -8.25
CA ALA A 293 10.50 11.62 -7.23
C ALA A 293 10.27 12.62 -6.09
N LEU A 294 9.23 12.40 -5.29
CA LEU A 294 9.01 13.21 -4.09
C LEU A 294 10.01 12.87 -2.98
N THR A 295 10.41 13.90 -2.24
CA THR A 295 11.20 13.79 -1.02
C THR A 295 10.60 14.69 0.06
N ILE A 296 10.89 14.40 1.33
CA ILE A 296 10.58 15.30 2.44
C ILE A 296 11.70 16.34 2.56
N GLN A 297 11.35 17.57 2.90
CA GLN A 297 12.29 18.67 3.17
C GLN A 297 12.45 18.90 4.66
#